data_AF-A0A517PYX8-F1
#
_entry.id   AF-A0A517PYX8-F1
#
_cell.length_a   1.000
_cell.length_b   1.000
_cell.length_c   1.000
_cell.angle_alpha   90.00
_cell.angle_beta   90.00
_cell.angle_gamma   90.00
#
_symmetry.space_group_name_H-M   'P 1'
#
loop_
_entity.id
_entity.type
_entity.pdbx_description
1 polymer ?
#
loop_
_entity_poly.entity_id
_entity_poly.type
_entity_poly.pdbx_seq_one_letter_code
_entity_poly.pdbx_strand_id
1 'polypeptide(L)'
;MRHCQTFSRTVAGWLTLIVVTVGWSLVCPPLLADSPAPSFDPVEREVEGWQVDVDPALFSEPHAQVGAQALAALGNHLQRVKFIVPAERVKQLQEVRIWLELKHPQLDRMQYHPNRAWLVANGHDPRLAKHVHIPVAAQLFARNMWAQHPYVVLHELAHAYHDQVLSFDQPEVIAVYDAAKENGLYEKVLSHTGQTVQHYGMNNHKEYFAESTEAYFGVNDFYPFVRAELKTHDPRMFALLEKIWGPVP
;
A
#
# COMPACT_ATOMS: atom_id res chain seq x y z
N MET A 1 -81.32 6.69 -27.03
CA MET A 1 -82.39 6.67 -26.00
C MET A 1 -83.32 5.50 -26.29
N ARG A 2 -83.50 4.57 -25.34
CA ARG A 2 -84.42 3.39 -25.23
C ARG A 2 -83.64 2.25 -24.53
N HIS A 3 -84.04 1.81 -23.32
CA HIS A 3 -84.85 0.59 -23.01
C HIS A 3 -84.12 -0.72 -23.38
N CYS A 4 -84.18 -1.88 -22.72
CA CYS A 4 -84.79 -2.45 -21.52
C CYS A 4 -84.30 -3.94 -21.49
N GLN A 5 -84.16 -4.55 -20.31
CA GLN A 5 -84.41 -5.98 -19.95
C GLN A 5 -83.73 -7.22 -20.62
N THR A 6 -83.04 -8.00 -19.75
CA THR A 6 -83.14 -9.46 -19.39
C THR A 6 -82.73 -10.66 -20.28
N PHE A 7 -82.42 -11.76 -19.54
CA PHE A 7 -82.18 -13.20 -19.87
C PHE A 7 -80.75 -13.57 -20.33
N SER A 8 -80.12 -14.71 -20.00
CA SER A 8 -80.48 -15.95 -19.27
C SER A 8 -79.19 -16.67 -18.83
N ARG A 9 -79.31 -17.60 -17.88
CA ARG A 9 -78.26 -18.55 -17.42
C ARG A 9 -77.86 -19.55 -18.52
N THR A 10 -76.59 -19.96 -18.55
CA THR A 10 -76.17 -21.39 -18.46
C THR A 10 -74.67 -21.56 -18.25
N VAL A 11 -74.34 -22.61 -17.51
CA VAL A 11 -73.04 -23.02 -16.96
C VAL A 11 -72.24 -23.80 -18.00
N ALA A 12 -70.92 -23.57 -18.07
CA ALA A 12 -69.96 -24.52 -18.61
C ALA A 12 -68.70 -24.49 -17.75
N GLY A 13 -68.49 -25.56 -16.98
CA GLY A 13 -67.34 -25.74 -16.13
C GLY A 13 -66.06 -25.97 -16.92
N TRP A 14 -64.98 -25.32 -16.49
CA TRP A 14 -63.62 -25.63 -16.89
C TRP A 14 -62.78 -25.73 -15.61
N LEU A 15 -62.33 -26.95 -15.30
CA LEU A 15 -61.37 -27.22 -14.25
C LEU A 15 -60.08 -26.45 -14.57
N THR A 16 -59.80 -25.41 -13.78
CA THR A 16 -58.52 -24.70 -13.84
C THR A 16 -57.56 -25.42 -12.89
N LEU A 17 -56.57 -26.10 -13.45
CA LEU A 17 -55.47 -26.70 -12.72
C LEU A 17 -54.61 -25.55 -12.13
N ILE A 18 -54.65 -25.35 -10.81
CA ILE A 18 -53.73 -24.42 -10.13
C ILE A 18 -52.38 -25.13 -10.02
N VAL A 19 -51.44 -24.76 -10.89
CA VAL A 19 -50.02 -25.10 -10.70
C VAL A 19 -49.47 -24.12 -9.67
N VAL A 20 -49.30 -24.59 -8.43
CA VAL A 20 -48.54 -23.87 -7.41
C VAL A 20 -47.07 -24.01 -7.77
N THR A 21 -46.49 -23.02 -8.45
CA THR A 21 -45.05 -22.91 -8.58
C THR A 21 -44.50 -22.41 -7.25
N VAL A 22 -44.06 -23.34 -6.38
CA VAL A 22 -43.17 -23.01 -5.28
C VAL A 22 -41.84 -22.62 -5.91
N GLY A 23 -41.62 -21.31 -6.09
CA GLY A 23 -40.33 -20.77 -6.46
C GLY A 23 -39.36 -20.99 -5.32
N TRP A 24 -38.58 -22.08 -5.37
CA TRP A 24 -37.35 -22.16 -4.61
C TRP A 24 -36.37 -21.15 -5.19
N SER A 25 -36.35 -19.96 -4.58
CA SER A 25 -35.19 -19.07 -4.67
C SER A 25 -34.00 -19.84 -4.09
N LEU A 26 -33.21 -20.45 -4.96
CA LEU A 26 -31.86 -20.91 -4.65
C LEU A 26 -31.05 -19.66 -4.29
N VAL A 27 -31.10 -19.28 -3.01
CA VAL A 27 -30.12 -18.38 -2.42
C VAL A 27 -28.83 -19.20 -2.38
N CYS A 28 -28.06 -19.15 -3.46
CA CYS A 28 -26.71 -19.66 -3.47
C CYS A 28 -25.92 -18.73 -2.54
N PRO A 29 -25.44 -19.18 -1.36
CA PRO A 29 -24.56 -18.35 -0.56
C PRO A 29 -23.34 -18.02 -1.44
N PRO A 30 -22.84 -16.77 -1.43
CA PRO A 30 -21.63 -16.46 -2.17
C PRO A 30 -20.55 -17.42 -1.67
N LEU A 31 -19.94 -18.18 -2.59
CA LEU A 31 -18.69 -18.86 -2.31
C LEU A 31 -17.71 -17.77 -1.85
N LEU A 32 -17.44 -17.73 -0.54
CA LEU A 32 -16.23 -17.09 -0.04
C LEU A 32 -15.10 -17.82 -0.74
N ALA A 33 -14.44 -17.16 -1.70
CA ALA A 33 -13.22 -17.69 -2.26
C ALA A 33 -12.29 -18.02 -1.08
N ASP A 34 -11.85 -19.28 -0.99
CA ASP A 34 -10.88 -19.69 0.02
C ASP A 34 -9.68 -18.73 -0.08
N SER A 35 -9.27 -18.18 1.07
CA SER A 35 -8.10 -17.29 1.08
C SER A 35 -6.91 -18.06 0.48
N PRO A 36 -6.13 -17.43 -0.42
CA PRO A 36 -4.96 -18.09 -0.98
C PRO A 36 -4.08 -18.59 0.18
N ALA A 37 -3.65 -19.85 0.07
CA ALA A 37 -2.85 -20.47 1.12
C ALA A 37 -1.52 -19.70 1.28
N PRO A 38 -1.02 -19.55 2.52
CA PRO A 38 0.35 -19.15 2.81
C PRO A 38 1.38 -19.80 1.87
N SER A 39 2.30 -19.02 1.30
CA SER A 39 3.44 -19.58 0.58
C SER A 39 4.44 -20.26 1.54
N PHE A 40 4.54 -19.76 2.78
CA PHE A 40 5.36 -20.30 3.87
C PHE A 40 4.88 -19.75 5.23
N ASP A 41 5.35 -20.32 6.33
CA ASP A 41 5.21 -19.72 7.67
C ASP A 41 6.50 -18.98 8.04
N PRO A 42 6.44 -17.65 8.32
CA PRO A 42 7.64 -16.84 8.52
C PRO A 42 8.35 -17.18 9.83
N VAL A 43 9.66 -16.93 9.84
CA VAL A 43 10.45 -16.88 11.06
C VAL A 43 10.58 -15.42 11.50
N GLU A 44 10.12 -15.11 12.71
CA GLU A 44 10.22 -13.77 13.27
C GLU A 44 11.67 -13.42 13.65
N ARG A 45 12.06 -12.18 13.36
CA ARG A 45 13.33 -11.56 13.74
C ARG A 45 13.10 -10.14 14.19
N GLU A 46 14.00 -9.64 15.04
CA GLU A 46 14.11 -8.21 15.33
C GLU A 46 15.28 -7.64 14.54
N VAL A 47 15.05 -6.54 13.82
CA VAL A 47 16.09 -5.79 13.11
C VAL A 47 15.95 -4.32 13.45
N GLU A 48 16.95 -3.75 14.12
CA GLU A 48 16.96 -2.34 14.54
C GLU A 48 15.73 -1.90 15.37
N GLY A 49 15.02 -2.84 16.00
CA GLY A 49 13.79 -2.61 16.77
C GLY A 49 12.47 -2.77 15.99
N TRP A 50 12.54 -3.11 14.70
CA TRP A 50 11.37 -3.57 13.94
C TRP A 50 11.21 -5.08 14.03
N GLN A 51 9.97 -5.55 14.09
CA GLN A 51 9.64 -6.96 13.90
C GLN A 51 9.59 -7.28 12.40
N VAL A 52 10.35 -8.30 11.99
CA VAL A 52 10.47 -8.75 10.61
C VAL A 52 10.07 -10.20 10.49
N ASP A 53 9.05 -10.47 9.68
CA ASP A 53 8.59 -11.80 9.26
C ASP A 53 9.42 -12.26 8.06
N VAL A 54 10.31 -13.24 8.26
CA VAL A 54 11.31 -13.63 7.25
C VAL A 54 11.00 -15.01 6.69
N ASP A 55 11.06 -15.15 5.37
CA ASP A 55 11.00 -16.44 4.68
C ASP A 55 12.06 -17.42 5.24
N PRO A 56 11.65 -18.59 5.79
CA PRO A 56 12.58 -19.57 6.35
C PRO A 56 13.68 -20.02 5.40
N ALA A 57 13.43 -19.98 4.08
CA ALA A 57 14.41 -20.35 3.07
C ALA A 57 15.68 -19.48 3.15
N LEU A 58 15.56 -18.23 3.60
CA LEU A 58 16.69 -17.30 3.77
C LEU A 58 17.68 -17.73 4.88
N PHE A 59 17.33 -18.71 5.71
CA PHE A 59 18.22 -19.26 6.74
C PHE A 59 18.84 -20.61 6.36
N SER A 60 18.49 -21.16 5.20
CA SER A 60 18.92 -22.50 4.78
C SER A 60 19.66 -22.45 3.45
N GLU A 61 20.56 -23.40 3.22
CA GLU A 61 21.21 -23.55 1.91
C GLU A 61 20.16 -23.88 0.82
N PRO A 62 20.31 -23.34 -0.41
CA PRO A 62 21.44 -22.55 -0.91
C PRO A 62 21.30 -21.02 -0.70
N HIS A 63 20.33 -20.56 0.08
CA HIS A 63 19.93 -19.14 0.16
C HIS A 63 20.40 -18.42 1.42
N ALA A 64 21.09 -19.11 2.33
CA ALA A 64 21.59 -18.56 3.58
C ALA A 64 22.43 -17.29 3.39
N GLN A 65 23.29 -17.26 2.35
CA GLN A 65 24.09 -16.07 2.04
C GLN A 65 23.22 -14.87 1.60
N VAL A 66 22.19 -15.11 0.79
CA VAL A 66 21.24 -14.05 0.36
C VAL A 66 20.49 -13.50 1.56
N GLY A 67 20.03 -14.38 2.47
CA GLY A 67 19.39 -13.98 3.72
C GLY A 67 20.27 -13.11 4.60
N ALA A 68 21.53 -13.52 4.81
CA ALA A 68 22.49 -12.73 5.58
C ALA A 68 22.72 -11.34 4.98
N GLN A 69 22.89 -11.24 3.66
CA GLN A 69 23.06 -9.94 2.98
C GLN A 69 21.80 -9.08 3.04
N ALA A 70 20.63 -9.67 2.84
CA ALA A 70 19.36 -8.96 2.88
C ALA A 70 19.06 -8.40 4.27
N LEU A 71 19.25 -9.19 5.34
CA LEU A 71 19.05 -8.73 6.71
C LEU A 71 20.06 -7.64 7.11
N ALA A 72 21.32 -7.76 6.68
CA ALA A 72 22.32 -6.72 6.90
C ALA A 72 21.97 -5.41 6.17
N ALA A 73 21.51 -5.50 4.92
CA ALA A 73 21.10 -4.33 4.14
C ALA A 73 19.82 -3.70 4.70
N LEU A 74 18.83 -4.50 5.12
CA LEU A 74 17.64 -4.01 5.82
C LEU A 74 18.01 -3.30 7.12
N GLY A 75 18.93 -3.87 7.90
CA GLY A 75 19.49 -3.21 9.08
C GLY A 75 20.09 -1.84 8.76
N ASN A 76 20.82 -1.70 7.65
CA ASN A 76 21.33 -0.40 7.21
C ASN A 76 20.21 0.60 6.88
N HIS A 77 19.20 0.20 6.12
CA HIS A 77 18.06 1.05 5.81
C HIS A 77 17.36 1.55 7.08
N LEU A 78 17.05 0.64 8.01
CA LEU A 78 16.34 0.95 9.25
C LEU A 78 17.19 1.79 10.22
N GLN A 79 18.49 1.55 10.28
CA GLN A 79 19.40 2.36 11.07
C GLN A 79 19.47 3.80 10.56
N ARG A 80 19.48 4.02 9.24
CA ARG A 80 19.40 5.37 8.65
C ARG A 80 18.11 6.08 9.07
N VAL A 81 16.97 5.38 9.03
CA VAL A 81 15.69 5.90 9.52
C VAL A 81 15.79 6.32 10.99
N LYS A 82 16.34 5.45 11.86
CA LYS A 82 16.52 5.76 13.30
C LYS A 82 17.35 7.02 13.56
N PHE A 83 18.35 7.28 12.71
CA PHE A 83 19.27 8.40 12.91
C PHE A 83 18.71 9.73 12.41
N ILE A 84 17.89 9.72 11.36
CA ILE A 84 17.40 10.96 10.73
C ILE A 84 15.99 11.35 11.18
N VAL A 85 15.17 10.38 11.62
CA VAL A 85 13.80 10.61 12.07
C VAL A 85 13.77 10.82 13.59
N PRO A 86 12.98 11.79 14.11
CA PRO A 86 12.86 11.99 15.56
C PRO A 86 12.45 10.72 16.32
N ALA A 87 13.08 10.48 17.48
CA ALA A 87 12.96 9.23 18.23
C ALA A 87 11.51 8.82 18.56
N GLU A 88 10.63 9.79 18.85
CA GLU A 88 9.22 9.51 19.11
C GLU A 88 8.49 8.97 17.86
N ARG A 89 8.83 9.47 16.66
CA ARG A 89 8.29 8.95 15.40
C ARG A 89 8.88 7.60 15.05
N VAL A 90 10.15 7.37 15.35
CA VAL A 90 10.80 6.06 15.19
C VAL A 90 10.07 4.99 16.00
N LYS A 91 9.68 5.26 17.25
CA LYS A 91 8.90 4.31 18.06
C LYS A 91 7.59 3.91 17.38
N GLN A 92 6.88 4.87 16.80
CA GLN A 92 5.64 4.59 16.05
C GLN A 92 5.92 3.79 14.78
N LEU A 93 6.99 4.11 14.04
CA LEU A 93 7.41 3.35 12.87
C LEU A 93 7.80 1.91 13.21
N GLN A 94 8.38 1.67 14.40
CA GLN A 94 8.78 0.33 14.87
C GLN A 94 7.59 -0.58 15.21
N GLU A 95 6.37 -0.02 15.35
CA GLU A 95 5.14 -0.81 15.48
C GLU A 95 4.73 -1.45 14.13
N VAL A 96 5.21 -0.92 13.01
CA VAL A 96 4.95 -1.46 11.67
C VAL A 96 5.75 -2.74 11.47
N ARG A 97 5.08 -3.82 11.10
CA ARG A 97 5.73 -5.09 10.75
C ARG A 97 6.26 -5.05 9.31
N ILE A 98 7.40 -5.72 9.11
CA ILE A 98 8.04 -5.87 7.80
C ILE A 98 7.99 -7.35 7.40
N TRP A 99 7.64 -7.64 6.16
CA TRP A 99 7.63 -8.98 5.61
C TRP A 99 8.71 -9.12 4.54
N LEU A 100 9.63 -10.07 4.68
CA LEU A 100 10.79 -10.27 3.82
C LEU A 100 10.77 -11.66 3.18
N GLU A 101 10.65 -11.70 1.86
CA GLU A 101 10.65 -12.95 1.09
C GLU A 101 11.95 -13.16 0.32
N LEU A 102 12.33 -14.43 0.10
CA LEU A 102 13.40 -14.74 -0.84
C LEU A 102 13.04 -14.22 -2.24
N LYS A 103 11.85 -14.61 -2.73
CA LYS A 103 11.29 -14.19 -4.01
C LYS A 103 9.80 -14.52 -4.09
N HIS A 104 8.95 -13.50 -4.05
CA HIS A 104 7.51 -13.64 -4.25
C HIS A 104 7.21 -14.03 -5.72
N PRO A 105 6.23 -14.91 -5.98
CA PRO A 105 5.97 -15.43 -7.33
C PRO A 105 5.43 -14.39 -8.32
N GLN A 106 4.77 -13.34 -7.84
CA GLN A 106 4.04 -12.36 -8.67
C GLN A 106 4.42 -10.90 -8.40
N LEU A 107 5.06 -10.61 -7.27
CA LEU A 107 5.33 -9.25 -6.80
C LEU A 107 6.84 -9.10 -6.73
N ASP A 108 7.35 -7.95 -7.14
CA ASP A 108 8.78 -7.67 -7.16
C ASP A 108 9.14 -6.35 -6.50
N ARG A 109 8.26 -5.34 -6.53
CA ARG A 109 8.49 -4.04 -5.89
C ARG A 109 8.21 -4.09 -4.40
N MET A 110 9.09 -3.43 -3.63
CA MET A 110 8.78 -3.11 -2.23
C MET A 110 7.51 -2.27 -2.20
N GLN A 111 6.61 -2.59 -1.26
CA GLN A 111 5.29 -1.96 -1.19
C GLN A 111 4.64 -2.20 0.17
N TYR A 112 3.86 -1.23 0.63
CA TYR A 112 2.98 -1.36 1.79
C TYR A 112 1.58 -1.88 1.38
N HIS A 113 1.03 -2.83 2.15
CA HIS A 113 -0.29 -3.42 1.86
C HIS A 113 -1.37 -2.95 2.84
N PRO A 114 -2.16 -1.91 2.54
CA PRO A 114 -3.13 -1.38 3.50
C PRO A 114 -4.39 -2.24 3.67
N ASN A 115 -4.70 -3.12 2.72
CA ASN A 115 -6.03 -3.73 2.59
C ASN A 115 -5.98 -5.25 2.36
N ARG A 116 -6.47 -5.99 3.37
CA ARG A 116 -6.59 -7.46 3.32
C ARG A 116 -7.51 -7.96 2.20
N ALA A 117 -8.63 -7.29 1.95
CA ALA A 117 -9.58 -7.70 0.92
C ALA A 117 -8.97 -7.58 -0.49
N TRP A 118 -8.14 -6.55 -0.73
CA TRP A 118 -7.39 -6.43 -1.98
C TRP A 118 -6.40 -7.57 -2.16
N LEU A 119 -5.65 -7.95 -1.10
CA LEU A 119 -4.73 -9.10 -1.14
C LEU A 119 -5.47 -10.38 -1.54
N VAL A 120 -6.58 -10.70 -0.88
CA VAL A 120 -7.39 -11.89 -1.20
C VAL A 120 -7.92 -11.83 -2.64
N ALA A 121 -8.46 -10.69 -3.06
CA ALA A 121 -9.02 -10.53 -4.41
C ALA A 121 -7.97 -10.66 -5.53
N ASN A 122 -6.69 -10.41 -5.23
CA ASN A 122 -5.58 -10.53 -6.17
C ASN A 122 -4.74 -11.80 -5.94
N GLY A 123 -5.19 -12.72 -5.09
CA GLY A 123 -4.52 -14.01 -4.88
C GLY A 123 -3.20 -13.92 -4.09
N HIS A 124 -3.06 -12.91 -3.24
CA HIS A 124 -1.91 -12.72 -2.35
C HIS A 124 -2.24 -13.11 -0.91
N ASP A 125 -1.21 -13.47 -0.13
CA ASP A 125 -1.37 -13.87 1.26
C ASP A 125 -2.00 -12.72 2.08
N PRO A 126 -3.19 -12.95 2.69
CA PRO A 126 -3.86 -11.92 3.47
C PRO A 126 -3.09 -11.48 4.73
N ARG A 127 -2.11 -12.26 5.19
CA ARG A 127 -1.25 -11.90 6.35
C ARG A 127 -0.34 -10.72 6.07
N LEU A 128 -0.08 -10.41 4.79
CA LEU A 128 0.66 -9.21 4.38
C LEU A 128 -0.07 -7.90 4.72
N ALA A 129 -1.36 -7.95 5.06
CA ALA A 129 -2.11 -6.75 5.40
C ALA A 129 -1.43 -5.98 6.55
N LYS A 130 -1.31 -4.66 6.38
CA LYS A 130 -0.64 -3.72 7.28
C LYS A 130 0.87 -3.98 7.47
N HIS A 131 1.51 -4.70 6.54
CA HIS A 131 2.96 -4.86 6.49
C HIS A 131 3.60 -4.02 5.39
N VAL A 132 4.83 -3.58 5.66
CA VAL A 132 5.79 -3.25 4.58
C VAL A 132 6.30 -4.56 4.03
N HIS A 133 6.08 -4.82 2.74
CA HIS A 133 6.48 -6.06 2.09
C HIS A 133 7.70 -5.81 1.19
N ILE A 134 8.73 -6.62 1.39
CA ILE A 134 9.93 -6.72 0.55
C ILE A 134 9.86 -8.08 -0.17
N PRO A 135 9.31 -8.13 -1.40
CA PRO A 135 9.00 -9.39 -2.04
C PRO A 135 10.23 -10.12 -2.58
N VAL A 136 11.37 -9.45 -2.72
CA VAL A 136 12.60 -10.04 -3.27
C VAL A 136 13.80 -9.56 -2.44
N ALA A 137 14.28 -10.42 -1.54
CA ALA A 137 15.38 -10.14 -0.62
C ALA A 137 16.63 -9.58 -1.32
N ALA A 138 16.96 -10.08 -2.50
CA ALA A 138 18.12 -9.63 -3.26
C ALA A 138 18.08 -8.16 -3.68
N GLN A 139 16.90 -7.53 -3.76
CA GLN A 139 16.77 -6.12 -4.11
C GLN A 139 17.29 -5.19 -3.01
N LEU A 140 17.25 -5.61 -1.74
CA LEU A 140 17.76 -4.82 -0.62
C LEU A 140 19.26 -4.52 -0.73
N PHE A 141 20.03 -5.30 -1.47
CA PHE A 141 21.46 -5.07 -1.69
C PHE A 141 21.83 -4.93 -3.18
N ALA A 142 20.83 -4.80 -4.06
CA ALA A 142 21.05 -4.61 -5.48
C ALA A 142 21.59 -3.21 -5.76
N ARG A 143 22.74 -3.12 -6.42
CA ARG A 143 23.45 -1.84 -6.63
C ARG A 143 22.62 -0.78 -7.37
N ASN A 144 21.81 -1.20 -8.35
CA ASN A 144 20.93 -0.31 -9.10
C ASN A 144 19.83 0.26 -8.20
N MET A 145 19.28 -0.54 -7.27
CA MET A 145 18.28 -0.07 -6.31
C MET A 145 18.87 1.00 -5.40
N TRP A 146 20.08 0.79 -4.87
CA TRP A 146 20.76 1.79 -4.04
C TRP A 146 21.11 3.09 -4.78
N ALA A 147 21.42 3.00 -6.07
CA ALA A 147 21.73 4.16 -6.88
C ALA A 147 20.48 4.95 -7.30
N GLN A 148 19.34 4.27 -7.44
CA GLN A 148 18.07 4.87 -7.83
C GLN A 148 17.29 5.37 -6.61
N HIS A 149 16.97 4.47 -5.68
CA HIS A 149 15.95 4.67 -4.64
C HIS A 149 16.53 4.35 -3.25
N PRO A 150 17.53 5.11 -2.76
CA PRO A 150 18.29 4.79 -1.55
C PRO A 150 17.44 4.81 -0.26
N TYR A 151 16.25 5.38 -0.30
CA TYR A 151 15.31 5.50 0.82
C TYR A 151 13.97 4.76 0.57
N VAL A 152 13.92 3.79 -0.36
CA VAL A 152 12.71 2.99 -0.64
C VAL A 152 12.07 2.35 0.61
N VAL A 153 12.85 1.88 1.58
CA VAL A 153 12.28 1.33 2.84
C VAL A 153 11.61 2.43 3.68
N LEU A 154 12.16 3.65 3.69
CA LEU A 154 11.53 4.80 4.33
C LEU A 154 10.24 5.21 3.59
N HIS A 155 10.22 5.12 2.25
CA HIS A 155 9.02 5.33 1.46
C HIS A 155 7.87 4.44 1.92
N GLU A 156 8.12 3.12 2.02
CA GLU A 156 7.09 2.17 2.44
C GLU A 156 6.68 2.36 3.91
N LEU A 157 7.63 2.71 4.78
CA LEU A 157 7.33 3.09 6.16
C LEU A 157 6.49 4.37 6.23
N ALA A 158 6.67 5.32 5.30
CA ALA A 158 5.85 6.52 5.22
C ALA A 158 4.41 6.20 4.79
N HIS A 159 4.22 5.28 3.84
CA HIS A 159 2.89 4.74 3.53
C HIS A 159 2.23 4.10 4.75
N ALA A 160 2.98 3.28 5.48
CA ALA A 160 2.48 2.64 6.70
C ALA A 160 2.11 3.66 7.78
N TYR A 161 2.94 4.68 8.00
CA TYR A 161 2.66 5.75 8.97
C TYR A 161 1.43 6.57 8.58
N HIS A 162 1.29 6.91 7.30
CA HIS A 162 0.14 7.63 6.78
C HIS A 162 -1.15 6.84 7.01
N ASP A 163 -1.15 5.53 6.78
CA ASP A 163 -2.31 4.68 7.03
C ASP A 163 -2.58 4.45 8.52
N GLN A 164 -1.59 3.99 9.27
CA GLN A 164 -1.77 3.44 10.62
C GLN A 164 -1.78 4.50 11.73
N VAL A 165 -1.07 5.62 11.52
CA VAL A 165 -0.94 6.69 12.54
C VAL A 165 -1.77 7.91 12.17
N LEU A 166 -1.77 8.30 10.90
CA LEU A 166 -2.48 9.51 10.45
C LEU A 166 -3.89 9.23 9.91
N SER A 167 -4.14 8.03 9.39
CA SER A 167 -5.17 7.71 8.38
C SER A 167 -4.86 8.29 7.00
N PHE A 168 -5.11 7.50 5.94
CA PHE A 168 -5.05 8.01 4.57
C PHE A 168 -6.07 9.12 4.28
N ASP A 169 -7.04 9.33 5.15
CA ASP A 169 -8.01 10.43 5.04
C ASP A 169 -7.56 11.71 5.77
N GLN A 170 -6.25 11.83 6.09
CA GLN A 170 -5.71 13.01 6.77
C GLN A 170 -5.99 14.28 5.92
N PRO A 171 -6.80 15.24 6.42
CA PRO A 171 -7.29 16.34 5.59
C PRO A 171 -6.22 17.34 5.11
N GLU A 172 -5.19 17.59 5.91
CA GLU A 172 -4.09 18.49 5.57
C GLU A 172 -3.21 17.90 4.45
N VAL A 173 -2.95 16.59 4.45
CA VAL A 173 -2.19 15.91 3.39
C VAL A 173 -2.95 15.98 2.07
N ILE A 174 -4.26 15.70 2.09
CA ILE A 174 -5.12 15.80 0.92
C ILE A 174 -5.15 17.25 0.40
N ALA A 175 -5.36 18.23 1.29
CA ALA A 175 -5.44 19.64 0.89
C ALA A 175 -4.13 20.17 0.27
N VAL A 176 -2.97 19.77 0.83
CA VAL A 176 -1.67 20.17 0.27
C VAL A 176 -1.40 19.46 -1.07
N TYR A 177 -1.75 18.18 -1.19
CA TYR A 177 -1.68 17.44 -2.46
C TYR A 177 -2.53 18.08 -3.55
N ASP A 178 -3.81 18.36 -3.26
CA ASP A 178 -4.74 18.95 -4.22
C ASP A 178 -4.23 20.32 -4.68
N ALA A 179 -3.73 21.16 -3.77
CA ALA A 179 -3.12 22.43 -4.13
C ALA A 179 -1.86 22.25 -4.99
N ALA A 180 -0.98 21.30 -4.69
CA ALA A 180 0.22 21.05 -5.51
C ALA A 180 -0.15 20.60 -6.93
N LYS A 181 -1.20 19.77 -7.05
CA LYS A 181 -1.74 19.28 -8.32
C LYS A 181 -2.40 20.39 -9.13
N GLU A 182 -3.26 21.20 -8.51
CA GLU A 182 -3.93 22.34 -9.16
C GLU A 182 -2.95 23.39 -9.69
N ASN A 183 -1.83 23.59 -8.98
CA ASN A 183 -0.77 24.52 -9.39
C ASN A 183 0.26 23.91 -10.36
N GLY A 184 0.10 22.63 -10.74
CA GLY A 184 0.99 21.97 -11.69
C GLY A 184 2.45 21.84 -11.22
N LEU A 185 2.71 21.88 -9.90
CA LEU A 185 4.09 21.95 -9.36
C LEU A 185 4.98 20.78 -9.80
N TYR A 186 4.37 19.64 -10.11
CA TYR A 186 5.04 18.36 -10.32
C TYR A 186 4.79 17.76 -11.71
N GLU A 187 4.27 18.54 -12.66
CA GLU A 187 3.98 18.06 -14.02
C GLU A 187 5.25 17.74 -14.83
N LYS A 188 6.34 18.48 -14.57
CA LYS A 188 7.62 18.37 -15.29
C LYS A 188 8.78 18.57 -14.34
N VAL A 189 9.27 17.47 -13.78
CA VAL A 189 10.40 17.43 -12.85
C VAL A 189 11.50 16.51 -13.39
N LEU A 190 12.73 16.69 -12.93
CA LEU A 190 13.80 15.76 -13.23
C LEU A 190 13.60 14.45 -12.46
N SER A 191 13.79 13.31 -13.12
CA SER A 191 13.98 12.02 -12.45
C SER A 191 15.47 11.76 -12.18
N HIS A 192 15.77 10.70 -11.43
CA HIS A 192 17.12 10.22 -11.15
C HIS A 192 17.93 9.88 -12.41
N THR A 193 17.28 9.69 -13.57
CA THR A 193 17.96 9.48 -14.86
C THR A 193 18.29 10.78 -15.59
N GLY A 194 17.87 11.93 -15.06
CA GLY A 194 17.99 13.24 -15.69
C GLY A 194 16.91 13.54 -16.73
N GLN A 195 15.94 12.64 -16.91
CA GLN A 195 14.80 12.88 -17.80
C GLN A 195 13.75 13.76 -17.13
N THR A 196 13.07 14.59 -17.93
CA THR A 196 11.91 15.36 -17.44
C THR A 196 10.66 14.52 -17.56
N VAL A 197 9.98 14.28 -16.44
CA VAL A 197 8.78 13.43 -16.31
C VAL A 197 7.78 14.07 -15.35
N GLN A 198 6.55 13.55 -15.31
CA GLN A 198 5.63 13.84 -14.20
C GLN A 198 6.11 13.13 -12.95
N HIS A 199 6.13 13.84 -11.81
CA HIS A 199 6.57 13.23 -10.55
C HIS A 199 5.63 12.10 -10.13
N TYR A 200 6.19 10.98 -9.66
CA TYR A 200 5.42 9.80 -9.25
C TYR A 200 4.38 10.10 -8.15
N GLY A 201 4.72 10.98 -7.20
CA GLY A 201 3.80 11.49 -6.18
C GLY A 201 2.48 12.06 -6.71
N MET A 202 2.38 12.43 -7.99
CA MET A 202 1.11 12.93 -8.55
C MET A 202 0.06 11.85 -8.81
N ASN A 203 0.39 10.57 -8.68
CA ASN A 203 -0.56 9.46 -8.81
C ASN A 203 -1.68 9.54 -7.77
N ASN A 204 -1.35 9.85 -6.51
CA ASN A 204 -2.31 10.09 -5.43
C ASN A 204 -1.60 10.73 -4.22
N HIS A 205 -2.37 11.23 -3.25
CA HIS A 205 -1.86 11.90 -2.06
C HIS A 205 -1.00 11.01 -1.14
N LYS A 206 -1.10 9.68 -1.24
CA LYS A 206 -0.26 8.75 -0.48
C LYS A 206 1.16 8.71 -1.03
N GLU A 207 1.28 8.57 -2.35
CA GLU A 207 2.58 8.65 -3.04
C GLU A 207 3.22 10.02 -2.83
N TYR A 208 2.44 11.09 -2.99
CA TYR A 208 2.92 12.44 -2.70
C TYR A 208 3.51 12.59 -1.29
N PHE A 209 2.85 11.99 -0.28
CA PHE A 209 3.35 11.98 1.10
C PHE A 209 4.65 11.18 1.25
N ALA A 210 4.71 9.98 0.68
CA ALA A 210 5.87 9.09 0.79
C ALA A 210 7.10 9.65 0.07
N GLU A 211 6.94 10.06 -1.19
CA GLU A 211 7.98 10.72 -2.01
C GLU A 211 8.54 11.98 -1.33
N SER A 212 7.65 12.85 -0.84
CA SER A 212 8.08 14.07 -0.15
C SER A 212 8.79 13.76 1.17
N THR A 213 8.43 12.66 1.84
CA THR A 213 9.12 12.20 3.07
C THR A 213 10.55 11.77 2.76
N GLU A 214 10.79 11.11 1.62
CA GLU A 214 12.16 10.81 1.18
C GLU A 214 12.98 12.07 0.95
N ALA A 215 12.44 13.05 0.23
CA ALA A 215 13.12 14.32 0.01
C ALA A 215 13.38 15.07 1.34
N TYR A 216 12.45 15.01 2.30
CA TYR A 216 12.57 15.70 3.58
C TYR A 216 13.71 15.16 4.46
N PHE A 217 13.84 13.84 4.55
CA PHE A 217 14.84 13.20 5.39
C PHE A 217 16.14 12.81 4.68
N GLY A 218 16.07 12.60 3.36
CA GLY A 218 17.11 11.94 2.60
C GLY A 218 17.20 12.41 1.16
N VAL A 219 17.23 11.44 0.24
CA VAL A 219 17.34 11.66 -1.20
C VAL A 219 16.20 10.92 -1.89
N ASN A 220 15.37 11.66 -2.63
CA ASN A 220 14.33 11.10 -3.47
C ASN A 220 14.85 10.76 -4.88
N ASP A 221 14.12 9.97 -5.66
CA ASP A 221 14.47 9.63 -7.05
C ASP A 221 13.77 10.53 -8.11
N PHE A 222 12.98 11.50 -7.66
CA PHE A 222 12.45 12.62 -8.46
C PHE A 222 12.73 13.96 -7.77
N TYR A 223 12.92 15.02 -8.57
CA TYR A 223 13.02 16.38 -8.04
C TYR A 223 11.68 16.81 -7.43
N PRO A 224 11.63 17.37 -6.20
CA PRO A 224 12.77 17.72 -5.34
C PRO A 224 13.52 16.51 -4.78
N PHE A 225 14.83 16.46 -5.01
CA PHE A 225 15.67 15.34 -4.59
C PHE A 225 16.04 15.42 -3.12
N VAL A 226 16.17 16.63 -2.56
CA VAL A 226 16.60 16.85 -1.19
C VAL A 226 15.77 17.91 -0.47
N ARG A 227 15.89 17.96 0.86
CA ARG A 227 15.09 18.81 1.74
C ARG A 227 15.09 20.30 1.36
N ALA A 228 16.24 20.84 0.97
CA ALA A 228 16.37 22.25 0.60
C ALA A 228 15.60 22.59 -0.69
N GLU A 229 15.58 21.66 -1.63
CA GLU A 229 14.80 21.77 -2.87
C GLU A 229 13.31 21.67 -2.54
N LEU A 230 12.92 20.69 -1.71
CA LEU A 230 11.52 20.55 -1.27
C LEU A 230 11.00 21.83 -0.60
N LYS A 231 11.79 22.42 0.30
CA LYS A 231 11.44 23.68 0.96
C LYS A 231 11.20 24.84 -0.01
N THR A 232 11.94 24.86 -1.10
CA THR A 232 11.87 25.95 -2.10
C THR A 232 10.74 25.70 -3.10
N HIS A 233 10.61 24.46 -3.57
CA HIS A 233 9.67 24.06 -4.61
C HIS A 233 8.25 23.87 -4.08
N ASP A 234 8.12 23.25 -2.91
CA ASP A 234 6.84 23.02 -2.23
C ASP A 234 6.92 23.35 -0.74
N PRO A 235 6.91 24.66 -0.39
CA PRO A 235 7.00 25.11 1.00
C PRO A 235 5.80 24.68 1.85
N ARG A 236 4.63 24.39 1.25
CA ARG A 236 3.45 23.92 1.98
C ARG A 236 3.65 22.50 2.46
N MET A 237 4.13 21.63 1.57
CA MET A 237 4.45 20.25 1.93
C MET A 237 5.60 20.18 2.92
N PHE A 238 6.64 20.99 2.72
CA PHE A 238 7.73 21.09 3.68
C PHE A 238 7.23 21.41 5.10
N ALA A 239 6.38 22.44 5.23
CA ALA A 239 5.84 22.84 6.53
C ALA A 239 4.95 21.76 7.15
N LEU A 240 4.16 21.05 6.33
CA LEU A 240 3.34 19.94 6.79
C LEU A 240 4.20 18.77 7.28
N LEU A 241 5.28 18.41 6.57
CA LEU A 241 6.20 17.37 7.00
C LEU A 241 6.93 17.73 8.29
N GLU A 242 7.36 18.98 8.46
CA GLU A 242 7.95 19.42 9.73
C GLU A 242 6.96 19.33 10.89
N LYS A 243 5.67 19.61 10.66
CA LYS A 243 4.62 19.42 11.67
C LYS A 243 4.36 17.94 11.98
N ILE A 244 4.32 17.08 10.96
CA ILE A 244 4.01 15.65 11.11
C ILE A 244 5.20 14.92 11.73
N TRP A 245 6.35 14.99 11.07
CA TRP A 245 7.53 14.23 11.46
C TRP A 245 8.34 14.91 12.57
N GLY A 246 8.27 16.22 12.68
CA GLY A 246 9.17 17.03 13.51
C GLY A 246 10.34 17.59 12.71
N PRO A 247 11.12 18.53 13.30
CA PRO A 247 12.31 19.06 12.66
C PRO A 247 13.36 17.96 12.46
N VAL A 248 14.09 18.03 11.35
CA VAL A 248 15.24 17.13 11.15
C VAL A 248 16.40 17.58 12.05
N PRO A 249 17.02 16.65 12.81
CA PRO A 249 18.15 16.95 13.71
C PRO A 249 19.37 17.58 13.02
#